data_AF-A0A9Q2FKU1-F1
#
_entry.id   AF-A0A9Q2FKU1-F1
#
_cell.length_a   1.000
_cell.length_b   1.000
_cell.length_c   1.000
_cell.angle_alpha   90.00
_cell.angle_beta   90.00
_cell.angle_gamma   90.00
#
_symmetry.space_group_name_H-M   'P 1'
#
loop_
_entity.id
_entity.type
_entity.pdbx_description
1 polymer ?
#
loop_
_entity_poly.entity_id
_entity_poly.type
_entity_poly.pdbx_seq_one_letter_code
_entity_poly.pdbx_strand_id
1 'polypeptide(L)'
;MTFKTLRALAGAGFLLLSGVSTAHAAAGQVNTSYAVYLRGLHVLDTDVSYQIEHWGYGGTTHIRPAGMISWFVKMDIRSRVEGDFVEGGNVKPIRYDSGGMSRGQHRRVLLTYNGNTPHVDILEPVETDRDPIPDSDLPHTIDTLSGMARLLETLTQTGHCDGSAVIFDGLRLTKMTVHGPTQADIPRTHKQAYAGDPSLRCDFIGQQVAGFIKDSPNRAKLATPQPGAAWFRNVEGIGLVPVRIEFNHPKLGHVTVVMQNPLPPSKSAATISQ
;
A
#
# COMPACT_ATOMS: atom_id res chain seq x y z
N MET A 1 84.98 -12.66 -34.77
CA MET A 1 84.49 -11.32 -34.42
C MET A 1 82.97 -11.34 -34.41
N THR A 2 82.40 -11.00 -33.28
CA THR A 2 81.10 -11.47 -32.76
C THR A 2 80.00 -10.45 -33.06
N PHE A 3 78.93 -10.84 -33.77
CA PHE A 3 77.75 -9.99 -34.00
C PHE A 3 76.49 -10.55 -33.30
N LYS A 4 76.04 -9.73 -32.36
CA LYS A 4 74.79 -9.58 -31.61
C LYS A 4 73.51 -10.31 -32.08
N THR A 5 72.95 -11.07 -31.13
CA THR A 5 71.53 -11.17 -30.68
C THR A 5 70.39 -10.95 -31.67
N LEU A 6 69.62 -12.02 -31.93
CA LEU A 6 68.23 -11.98 -32.40
C LEU A 6 67.26 -11.76 -31.22
N ARG A 7 66.35 -10.79 -31.36
CA ARG A 7 65.09 -10.70 -30.58
C ARG A 7 63.96 -11.20 -31.47
N ALA A 8 63.17 -12.15 -30.97
CA ALA A 8 61.90 -12.59 -31.57
C ALA A 8 60.73 -12.11 -30.70
N LEU A 9 59.63 -11.73 -31.36
CA LEU A 9 58.36 -11.21 -30.83
C LEU A 9 57.25 -12.30 -30.92
N ALA A 10 56.21 -12.12 -30.08
CA ALA A 10 54.85 -12.72 -30.09
C ALA A 10 54.71 -14.18 -29.58
N GLY A 11 53.66 -14.61 -28.85
CA GLY A 11 52.34 -14.05 -28.50
C GLY A 11 51.73 -14.82 -27.29
N ALA A 12 50.87 -14.18 -26.48
CA ALA A 12 49.39 -14.27 -26.50
C ALA A 12 48.79 -15.50 -25.78
N GLY A 13 48.05 -15.26 -24.70
CA GLY A 13 47.24 -16.27 -24.00
C GLY A 13 46.60 -15.76 -22.71
N PHE A 14 45.65 -14.83 -22.81
CA PHE A 14 44.84 -14.36 -21.67
C PHE A 14 43.52 -15.13 -21.66
N LEU A 15 43.38 -16.10 -20.75
CA LEU A 15 42.14 -16.86 -20.51
C LEU A 15 41.16 -15.96 -19.74
N LEU A 16 40.17 -15.42 -20.45
CA LEU A 16 39.04 -14.71 -19.85
C LEU A 16 38.02 -15.74 -19.33
N LEU A 17 37.96 -15.93 -18.01
CA LEU A 17 36.82 -16.58 -17.37
C LEU A 17 35.60 -15.66 -17.50
N SER A 18 34.68 -16.03 -18.38
CA SER A 18 33.37 -15.38 -18.49
C SER A 18 32.53 -15.73 -17.25
N GLY A 19 32.50 -14.83 -16.27
CA GLY A 19 31.57 -14.92 -15.15
C GLY A 19 30.15 -14.82 -15.69
N VAL A 20 29.38 -15.91 -15.55
CA VAL A 20 27.94 -15.91 -15.76
C VAL A 20 27.33 -15.02 -14.68
N SER A 21 27.05 -13.77 -15.04
CA SER A 21 26.23 -12.89 -14.20
C SER A 21 24.82 -13.44 -14.26
N THR A 22 24.41 -14.20 -13.25
CA THR A 22 23.00 -14.47 -12.99
C THR A 22 22.37 -13.12 -12.68
N ALA A 23 21.72 -12.52 -13.68
CA ALA A 23 20.80 -11.41 -13.46
C ALA A 23 19.71 -11.93 -12.53
N HIS A 24 19.85 -11.65 -11.23
CA HIS A 24 18.76 -11.80 -10.28
C HIS A 24 17.65 -10.89 -10.81
N ALA A 25 16.54 -11.46 -11.25
CA ALA A 25 15.37 -10.68 -11.63
C ALA A 25 15.05 -9.82 -10.41
N ALA A 26 15.29 -8.51 -10.49
CA ALA A 26 14.87 -7.58 -9.47
C ALA A 26 13.37 -7.80 -9.30
N ALA A 27 12.96 -8.32 -8.14
CA ALA A 27 11.56 -8.47 -7.82
C ALA A 27 10.89 -7.11 -8.04
N GLY A 28 9.95 -7.10 -8.97
CA GLY A 28 9.61 -5.93 -9.74
C GLY A 28 8.81 -4.95 -8.90
N GLN A 29 9.28 -3.71 -8.79
CA GLN A 29 8.49 -2.61 -8.26
C GLN A 29 7.16 -2.50 -9.02
N VAL A 30 6.06 -2.66 -8.30
CA VAL A 30 4.71 -2.56 -8.84
C VAL A 30 4.30 -1.10 -8.88
N ASN A 31 3.85 -0.62 -10.03
CA ASN A 31 3.29 0.72 -10.19
C ASN A 31 1.86 0.58 -10.72
N THR A 32 0.90 1.19 -10.05
CA THR A 32 -0.52 1.09 -10.40
C THR A 32 -1.22 2.41 -10.16
N SER A 33 -2.28 2.66 -10.93
CA SER A 33 -3.15 3.82 -10.75
C SER A 33 -4.57 3.36 -10.46
N TYR A 34 -5.25 4.09 -9.57
CA TYR A 34 -6.62 3.82 -9.16
C TYR A 34 -7.48 5.06 -9.30
N ALA A 35 -8.73 4.87 -9.68
CA ALA A 35 -9.78 5.87 -9.59
C ALA A 35 -10.68 5.54 -8.40
N VAL A 36 -11.03 6.55 -7.62
CA VAL A 36 -11.95 6.45 -6.48
C VAL A 36 -13.27 7.12 -6.84
N TYR A 37 -14.35 6.36 -6.67
CA TYR A 37 -15.71 6.79 -6.88
C TYR A 37 -16.44 6.89 -5.55
N LEU A 38 -17.17 7.98 -5.35
CA LEU A 38 -18.06 8.17 -4.23
C LEU A 38 -19.50 8.27 -4.74
N ARG A 39 -20.36 7.32 -4.35
CA ARG A 39 -21.74 7.23 -4.84
C ARG A 39 -21.82 7.29 -6.38
N GLY A 40 -20.85 6.67 -7.06
CA GLY A 40 -20.74 6.64 -8.52
C GLY A 40 -20.05 7.83 -9.19
N LEU A 41 -19.73 8.90 -8.44
CA LEU A 41 -19.00 10.05 -8.97
C LEU A 41 -17.48 9.84 -8.81
N HIS A 42 -16.71 10.01 -9.89
CA HIS A 42 -15.24 9.98 -9.82
C HIS A 42 -14.74 11.22 -9.08
N VAL A 43 -14.09 11.00 -7.94
CA VAL A 43 -13.70 12.08 -7.01
C VAL A 43 -12.20 12.16 -6.74
N LEU A 44 -11.47 11.05 -6.85
CA LEU A 44 -10.03 11.02 -6.62
C LEU A 44 -9.33 10.12 -7.64
N ASP A 45 -8.07 10.46 -7.93
CA ASP A 45 -7.09 9.57 -8.52
C ASP A 45 -6.02 9.24 -7.48
N THR A 46 -5.49 8.03 -7.52
CA THR A 46 -4.44 7.57 -6.63
C THR A 46 -3.38 6.80 -7.39
N ASP A 47 -2.14 7.28 -7.35
CA ASP A 47 -0.97 6.56 -7.84
C ASP A 47 -0.37 5.77 -6.68
N VAL A 48 -0.07 4.48 -6.90
CA VAL A 48 0.51 3.59 -5.90
C VAL A 48 1.76 2.94 -6.49
N SER A 49 2.85 3.01 -5.74
CA SER A 49 4.09 2.31 -6.07
C SER A 49 4.53 1.48 -4.88
N TYR A 50 4.76 0.18 -5.04
CA TYR A 50 5.17 -0.68 -3.94
C TYR A 50 6.09 -1.81 -4.38
N GLN A 51 6.81 -2.37 -3.42
CA GLN A 51 7.64 -3.55 -3.57
C GLN A 51 7.34 -4.47 -2.39
N ILE A 52 7.11 -5.74 -2.69
CA ILE A 52 6.89 -6.81 -1.71
C ILE A 52 7.94 -7.87 -2.02
N GLU A 53 8.76 -8.15 -1.02
CA GLU A 53 9.80 -9.18 -1.03
C GLU A 53 9.48 -10.20 0.06
N HIS A 54 10.13 -11.35 0.03
CA HIS A 54 9.94 -12.37 1.07
C HIS A 54 10.31 -11.87 2.49
N TRP A 55 11.10 -10.80 2.61
CA TRP A 55 11.63 -10.27 3.87
C TRP A 55 10.91 -9.00 4.34
N GLY A 56 10.26 -8.27 3.44
CA GLY A 56 9.64 -7.00 3.79
C GLY A 56 8.91 -6.34 2.64
N TYR A 57 8.37 -5.16 2.93
CA TYR A 57 7.55 -4.40 2.02
C TYR A 57 7.84 -2.91 2.17
N GLY A 58 7.62 -2.18 1.08
CA GLY A 58 7.68 -0.74 1.07
C GLY A 58 6.77 -0.19 -0.02
N GLY A 59 6.28 1.03 0.18
CA GLY A 59 5.44 1.65 -0.83
C GLY A 59 5.16 3.11 -0.61
N THR A 60 4.64 3.73 -1.65
CA THR A 60 4.21 5.12 -1.66
C THR A 60 2.85 5.26 -2.33
N THR A 61 2.12 6.29 -1.91
CA THR A 61 0.84 6.67 -2.52
C THR A 61 0.82 8.16 -2.80
N HIS A 62 0.11 8.57 -3.85
CA HIS A 62 -0.13 9.97 -4.17
C HIS A 62 -1.59 10.15 -4.60
N ILE A 63 -2.36 10.83 -3.75
CA ILE A 63 -3.82 10.98 -3.90
C ILE A 63 -4.13 12.42 -4.28
N ARG A 64 -4.92 12.57 -5.35
CA ARG A 64 -5.30 13.88 -5.93
C ARG A 64 -6.79 13.91 -6.24
N PRO A 65 -7.44 15.09 -6.21
CA PRO A 65 -8.82 15.24 -6.62
C PRO A 65 -8.96 15.02 -8.13
N ALA A 66 -10.08 14.43 -8.54
CA ALA A 66 -10.38 14.11 -9.92
C ALA A 66 -11.82 14.50 -10.29
N GLY A 67 -12.11 14.60 -11.59
CA GLY A 67 -13.42 15.02 -12.07
C GLY A 67 -13.79 16.45 -11.62
N MET A 68 -15.10 16.72 -11.51
CA MET A 68 -15.62 18.07 -11.23
C MET A 68 -15.25 18.60 -9.84
N ILE A 69 -14.92 17.72 -8.88
CA ILE A 69 -14.55 18.16 -7.52
C ILE A 69 -13.20 18.88 -7.50
N SER A 70 -12.33 18.60 -8.47
CA SER A 70 -11.00 19.22 -8.59
C SER A 70 -11.04 20.75 -8.78
N TRP A 71 -12.16 21.31 -9.24
CA TRP A 71 -12.34 22.75 -9.37
C TRP A 71 -12.57 23.47 -8.03
N PHE A 72 -13.01 22.74 -7.00
CA PHE A 72 -13.43 23.32 -5.72
C PHE A 72 -12.63 22.79 -4.53
N VAL A 73 -11.98 21.63 -4.68
CA VAL A 73 -11.23 20.98 -3.60
C VAL A 73 -9.75 20.96 -3.95
N LYS A 74 -8.95 21.63 -3.11
CA LYS A 74 -7.49 21.50 -3.12
C LYS A 74 -7.11 20.34 -2.22
N MET A 75 -6.57 19.28 -2.81
CA MET A 75 -6.07 18.13 -2.10
C MET A 75 -4.84 17.57 -2.83
N ASP A 76 -3.80 17.24 -2.07
CA ASP A 76 -2.60 16.56 -2.55
C ASP A 76 -2.02 15.86 -1.33
N ILE A 77 -2.17 14.53 -1.27
CA ILE A 77 -1.70 13.73 -0.15
C ILE A 77 -0.69 12.73 -0.68
N ARG A 78 0.48 12.68 -0.05
CA ARG A 78 1.50 11.66 -0.29
C ARG A 78 1.69 10.83 0.96
N SER A 79 1.82 9.52 0.79
CA SER A 79 2.15 8.64 1.90
C SER A 79 3.27 7.69 1.54
N ARG A 80 4.00 7.21 2.56
CA ARG A 80 5.06 6.22 2.47
C ARG A 80 4.91 5.23 3.61
N VAL A 81 5.16 3.96 3.33
CA VAL A 81 5.19 2.87 4.30
C VAL A 81 6.43 2.01 4.09
N GLU A 82 6.94 1.44 5.18
CA GLU A 82 8.00 0.44 5.18
C GLU A 82 7.85 -0.49 6.39
N GLY A 83 8.19 -1.76 6.20
CA GLY A 83 8.17 -2.76 7.25
C GLY A 83 8.68 -4.12 6.80
N ASP A 84 8.81 -5.02 7.76
CA ASP A 84 9.28 -6.39 7.53
C ASP A 84 8.11 -7.38 7.57
N PHE A 85 8.27 -8.51 6.88
CA PHE A 85 7.46 -9.69 7.15
C PHE A 85 8.09 -10.52 8.25
N VAL A 86 7.24 -11.12 9.08
CA VAL A 86 7.65 -12.06 10.12
C VAL A 86 6.90 -13.38 9.95
N GLU A 87 7.34 -14.40 10.68
CA GLU A 87 6.79 -15.75 10.58
C GLU A 87 5.26 -15.77 10.69
N GLY A 88 4.63 -16.66 9.90
CA GLY A 88 3.17 -16.78 9.83
C GLY A 88 2.48 -15.70 8.99
N GLY A 89 3.21 -15.03 8.08
CA GLY A 89 2.64 -14.03 7.16
C GLY A 89 2.22 -12.73 7.85
N ASN A 90 2.74 -12.47 9.05
CA ASN A 90 2.47 -11.24 9.78
C ASN A 90 3.43 -10.13 9.36
N VAL A 91 3.09 -8.90 9.71
CA VAL A 91 3.91 -7.72 9.42
C VAL A 91 4.46 -7.10 10.68
N LYS A 92 5.66 -6.55 10.58
CA LYS A 92 6.30 -5.69 11.57
C LYS A 92 6.56 -4.33 10.90
N PRO A 93 5.61 -3.38 10.98
CA PRO A 93 5.80 -2.05 10.42
C PRO A 93 7.03 -1.38 11.05
N ILE A 94 7.72 -0.55 10.28
CA ILE A 94 8.86 0.26 10.74
C ILE A 94 8.45 1.73 10.76
N ARG A 95 7.83 2.21 9.68
CA ARG A 95 7.43 3.62 9.52
C ARG A 95 6.23 3.78 8.60
N TYR A 96 5.36 4.70 8.95
CA TYR A 96 4.28 5.20 8.10
C TYR A 96 4.25 6.73 8.15
N ASP A 97 4.40 7.40 7.00
CA ASP A 97 4.37 8.85 6.87
C ASP A 97 3.28 9.22 5.87
N SER A 98 2.36 10.10 6.23
CA SER A 98 1.30 10.56 5.34
C SER A 98 1.07 12.05 5.54
N GLY A 99 1.12 12.84 4.47
CA GLY A 99 0.90 14.26 4.59
C GLY A 99 0.69 15.00 3.28
N GLY A 100 0.28 16.26 3.40
CA GLY A 100 0.03 17.17 2.30
C GLY A 100 -1.21 18.04 2.52
N MET A 101 -1.73 18.62 1.45
CA MET A 101 -2.90 19.50 1.49
C MET A 101 -4.18 18.67 1.63
N SER A 102 -4.94 18.89 2.70
CA SER A 102 -6.21 18.20 2.95
C SER A 102 -7.14 19.06 3.80
N ARG A 103 -8.43 19.13 3.43
CA ARG A 103 -9.46 19.94 4.13
C ARG A 103 -9.03 21.41 4.31
N GLY A 104 -8.37 21.97 3.30
CA GLY A 104 -7.96 23.38 3.27
C GLY A 104 -6.70 23.72 4.06
N GLN A 105 -5.99 22.74 4.63
CA GLN A 105 -4.75 22.96 5.38
C GLN A 105 -3.71 21.87 5.11
N HIS A 106 -2.44 22.16 5.38
CA HIS A 106 -1.41 21.13 5.40
C HIS A 106 -1.60 20.24 6.63
N ARG A 107 -1.52 18.93 6.42
CA ARG A 107 -1.65 17.93 7.46
C ARG A 107 -0.57 16.88 7.31
N ARG A 108 -0.09 16.34 8.42
CA ARG A 108 0.90 15.26 8.40
C ARG A 108 0.73 14.34 9.61
N VAL A 109 0.88 13.05 9.38
CA VAL A 109 1.00 12.03 10.40
C VAL A 109 2.27 11.24 10.12
N LEU A 110 3.12 11.12 11.13
CA LEU A 110 4.28 10.23 11.10
C LEU A 110 4.17 9.24 12.25
N LEU A 111 4.16 7.96 11.91
CA LEU A 111 4.26 6.85 12.84
C LEU A 111 5.62 6.16 12.66
N THR A 112 6.29 5.87 13.77
CA THR A 112 7.40 4.91 13.84
C THR A 112 7.04 3.79 14.81
N TYR A 113 7.67 2.63 14.67
CA TYR A 113 7.32 1.45 15.46
C TYR A 113 8.50 0.96 16.28
N ASN A 114 8.28 0.87 17.60
CA ASN A 114 9.23 0.34 18.56
C ASN A 114 8.67 -0.97 19.13
N GLY A 115 9.28 -2.11 18.80
CA GLY A 115 8.85 -3.41 19.33
C GLY A 115 7.36 -3.74 19.08
N ASN A 116 6.87 -3.46 17.87
CA ASN A 116 5.46 -3.61 17.44
C ASN A 116 4.46 -2.63 18.09
N THR A 117 4.94 -1.58 18.75
CA THR A 117 4.08 -0.51 19.27
C THR A 117 4.30 0.75 18.44
N PRO A 118 3.26 1.35 17.85
CA PRO A 118 3.39 2.61 17.13
C PRO A 118 3.67 3.76 18.10
N HIS A 119 4.46 4.71 17.64
CA HIS A 119 4.68 6.00 18.25
C HIS A 119 4.33 7.10 17.26
N VAL A 120 3.59 8.11 17.71
CA VAL A 120 3.19 9.25 16.86
C VAL A 120 4.26 10.33 16.97
N ASP A 121 5.22 10.32 16.03
CA ASP A 121 6.29 11.32 16.00
C ASP A 121 5.78 12.70 15.56
N ILE A 122 4.86 12.73 14.59
CA ILE A 122 4.27 13.96 14.04
C ILE A 122 2.78 13.78 13.92
N LEU A 123 2.02 14.75 14.41
CA LEU A 123 0.59 14.89 14.17
C LEU A 123 0.24 16.36 13.98
N GLU A 124 0.10 16.77 12.72
CA GLU A 124 -0.12 18.16 12.34
C GLU A 124 -1.40 18.32 11.50
N PRO A 125 -2.28 19.28 11.83
CA PRO A 125 -2.34 19.96 13.12
C PRO A 125 -2.64 18.96 14.25
N VAL A 126 -2.35 19.36 15.49
CA VAL A 126 -2.75 18.59 16.67
C VAL A 126 -4.28 18.51 16.72
N GLU A 127 -4.81 17.30 16.91
CA GLU A 127 -6.26 17.04 16.99
C GLU A 127 -6.65 16.78 18.44
N THR A 128 -7.14 17.81 19.13
CA THR A 128 -7.51 17.76 20.56
C THR A 128 -8.99 17.39 20.80
N ASP A 129 -9.77 17.31 19.74
CA ASP A 129 -11.22 17.07 19.74
C ASP A 129 -11.59 15.58 19.77
N ARG A 130 -10.64 14.69 20.10
CA ARG A 130 -10.84 13.23 20.11
C ARG A 130 -10.73 12.61 21.48
N ASP A 131 -11.50 11.55 21.69
CA ASP A 131 -11.35 10.65 22.83
C ASP A 131 -9.91 10.11 22.83
N PRO A 132 -9.20 10.15 23.98
CA PRO A 132 -7.86 9.62 24.07
C PRO A 132 -7.86 8.11 23.79
N ILE A 133 -6.78 7.63 23.17
CA ILE A 133 -6.54 6.20 22.99
C ILE A 133 -5.60 5.78 24.13
N PRO A 134 -5.97 4.80 24.97
CA PRO A 134 -5.09 4.28 26.01
C PRO A 134 -3.80 3.70 25.40
N ASP A 135 -2.65 3.99 26.01
CA ASP A 135 -1.36 3.43 25.55
C ASP A 135 -1.35 1.89 25.56
N SER A 136 -2.16 1.27 26.42
CA SER A 136 -2.36 -0.18 26.47
C SER A 136 -2.97 -0.78 25.19
N ASP A 137 -3.63 0.04 24.37
CA ASP A 137 -4.37 -0.40 23.18
C ASP A 137 -3.53 -0.26 21.90
N LEU A 138 -2.34 0.35 21.99
CA LEU A 138 -1.44 0.59 20.86
C LEU A 138 -0.56 -0.61 20.47
N PRO A 139 -0.03 -1.44 21.41
CA PRO A 139 0.79 -2.58 21.05
C PRO A 139 0.11 -3.49 20.01
N HIS A 140 0.89 -4.00 19.05
CA HIS A 140 0.45 -4.90 17.97
C HIS A 140 -0.52 -4.30 16.94
N THR A 141 -0.79 -2.99 17.01
CA THR A 141 -1.49 -2.29 15.94
C THR A 141 -0.55 -2.06 14.75
N ILE A 142 -1.14 -1.91 13.56
CA ILE A 142 -0.40 -1.65 12.32
C ILE A 142 -1.07 -0.50 11.55
N ASP A 143 -0.38 0.14 10.61
CA ASP A 143 -1.03 1.17 9.78
C ASP A 143 -1.81 0.54 8.62
N THR A 144 -2.57 1.39 7.93
CA THR A 144 -3.48 0.96 6.85
C THR A 144 -2.73 0.29 5.69
N LEU A 145 -1.54 0.78 5.33
CA LEU A 145 -0.79 0.23 4.20
C LEU A 145 -0.06 -1.06 4.59
N SER A 146 0.45 -1.15 5.82
CA SER A 146 0.94 -2.41 6.38
C SER A 146 -0.17 -3.48 6.48
N GLY A 147 -1.41 -3.09 6.78
CA GLY A 147 -2.57 -3.98 6.73
C GLY A 147 -2.83 -4.55 5.33
N MET A 148 -2.71 -3.72 4.29
CA MET A 148 -2.82 -4.18 2.90
C MET A 148 -1.65 -5.08 2.50
N ALA A 149 -0.42 -4.75 2.90
CA ALA A 149 0.75 -5.59 2.66
C ALA A 149 0.59 -6.98 3.29
N ARG A 150 0.12 -7.04 4.54
CA ARG A 150 -0.20 -8.31 5.23
C ARG A 150 -1.24 -9.13 4.47
N LEU A 151 -2.31 -8.48 4.00
CA LEU A 151 -3.37 -9.15 3.25
C LEU A 151 -2.86 -9.72 1.92
N LEU A 152 -2.08 -8.95 1.16
CA LEU A 152 -1.48 -9.41 -0.10
C LEU A 152 -0.49 -10.55 0.13
N GLU A 153 0.34 -10.47 1.16
CA GLU A 153 1.29 -11.51 1.50
C GLU A 153 0.58 -12.80 1.92
N THR A 154 -0.43 -12.70 2.80
CA THR A 154 -1.22 -13.86 3.23
C THR A 154 -1.89 -14.53 2.04
N LEU A 155 -2.51 -13.75 1.15
CA LEU A 155 -3.18 -14.27 -0.04
C LEU A 155 -2.20 -14.89 -1.04
N THR A 156 -0.99 -14.32 -1.17
CA THR A 156 0.06 -14.85 -2.05
C THR A 156 0.66 -16.14 -1.51
N GLN A 157 0.95 -16.20 -0.21
CA GLN A 157 1.58 -17.36 0.42
C GLN A 157 0.63 -18.54 0.61
N THR A 158 -0.63 -18.25 0.96
CA THR A 158 -1.57 -19.29 1.43
C THR A 158 -2.74 -19.52 0.48
N GLY A 159 -3.02 -18.60 -0.43
CA GLY A 159 -4.26 -18.60 -1.22
C GLY A 159 -5.51 -18.22 -0.41
N HIS A 160 -5.36 -17.86 0.87
CA HIS A 160 -6.42 -17.44 1.78
C HIS A 160 -6.25 -15.99 2.23
N CYS A 161 -7.33 -15.33 2.64
CA CYS A 161 -7.28 -13.98 3.22
C CYS A 161 -7.95 -13.88 4.59
N ASP A 162 -8.21 -15.00 5.24
CA ASP A 162 -8.70 -15.04 6.61
C ASP A 162 -7.71 -14.38 7.57
N GLY A 163 -8.19 -13.44 8.37
CA GLY A 163 -7.33 -12.77 9.34
C GLY A 163 -7.99 -11.60 10.04
N SER A 164 -7.24 -11.02 10.97
CA SER A 164 -7.66 -9.80 11.65
C SER A 164 -6.47 -8.95 12.07
N ALA A 165 -6.68 -7.65 12.14
CA ALA A 165 -5.71 -6.67 12.62
C ALA A 165 -6.44 -5.50 13.28
N VAL A 166 -5.73 -4.78 14.15
CA VAL A 166 -6.17 -3.47 14.62
C VAL A 166 -5.32 -2.43 13.89
N ILE A 167 -5.98 -1.58 13.13
CA ILE A 167 -5.35 -0.52 12.36
C ILE A 167 -5.29 0.75 13.19
N PHE A 168 -4.11 1.34 13.33
CA PHE A 168 -3.90 2.66 13.91
C PHE A 168 -3.43 3.63 12.83
N ASP A 169 -4.17 4.73 12.62
CA ASP A 169 -3.84 5.76 11.61
C ASP A 169 -3.22 7.03 12.21
N GLY A 170 -2.79 6.98 13.47
CA GLY A 170 -2.32 8.12 14.26
C GLY A 170 -3.42 8.84 15.04
N LEU A 171 -4.70 8.57 14.74
CA LEU A 171 -5.83 9.28 15.35
C LEU A 171 -6.91 8.35 15.91
N ARG A 172 -7.02 7.12 15.44
CA ARG A 172 -8.07 6.17 15.83
C ARG A 172 -7.64 4.73 15.61
N LEU A 173 -8.27 3.84 16.37
CA LEU A 173 -8.16 2.40 16.21
C LEU A 173 -9.34 1.86 15.42
N THR A 174 -9.06 1.05 14.40
CA THR A 174 -10.06 0.36 13.60
C THR A 174 -9.77 -1.13 13.60
N LYS A 175 -10.66 -1.93 14.18
CA LYS A 175 -10.59 -3.38 14.06
C LYS A 175 -11.00 -3.79 12.64
N MET A 176 -10.15 -4.57 12.00
CA MET A 176 -10.38 -5.14 10.67
C MET A 176 -10.42 -6.66 10.79
N THR A 177 -11.45 -7.29 10.24
CA THR A 177 -11.52 -8.75 10.05
C THR A 177 -11.75 -9.03 8.57
N VAL A 178 -11.04 -10.00 8.01
CA VAL A 178 -11.10 -10.37 6.59
C VAL A 178 -11.36 -11.86 6.48
N HIS A 179 -12.12 -12.27 5.47
CA HIS A 179 -12.50 -13.65 5.20
C HIS A 179 -12.45 -13.97 3.69
N GLY A 180 -12.13 -15.23 3.38
CA GLY A 180 -12.13 -15.77 2.03
C GLY A 180 -10.75 -16.25 1.54
N PRO A 181 -10.47 -16.26 0.22
CA PRO A 181 -11.28 -15.66 -0.83
C PRO A 181 -12.44 -16.57 -1.26
N THR A 182 -13.44 -15.95 -1.89
CA THR A 182 -14.41 -16.62 -2.76
C THR A 182 -14.08 -16.31 -4.22
N GLN A 183 -14.54 -17.14 -5.16
CA GLN A 183 -14.52 -16.77 -6.57
C GLN A 183 -15.72 -15.90 -6.87
N ALA A 184 -15.49 -14.67 -7.33
CA ALA A 184 -16.56 -13.76 -7.72
C ALA A 184 -16.16 -12.89 -8.90
N ASP A 185 -17.13 -12.60 -9.77
CA ASP A 185 -16.94 -11.67 -10.87
C ASP A 185 -16.71 -10.25 -10.33
N ILE A 186 -15.87 -9.49 -11.03
CA ILE A 186 -15.65 -8.09 -10.74
C ILE A 186 -16.78 -7.26 -11.37
N PRO A 187 -17.53 -6.45 -10.59
CA PRO A 187 -18.61 -5.62 -11.13
C PRO A 187 -18.16 -4.68 -12.26
N ARG A 188 -19.00 -4.54 -13.31
CA ARG A 188 -18.76 -3.71 -14.51
C ARG A 188 -19.36 -2.29 -14.37
N THR A 189 -19.20 -1.63 -13.21
CA THR A 189 -19.91 -0.37 -12.90
C THR A 189 -19.16 0.91 -13.26
N HIS A 190 -17.85 0.84 -13.49
CA HIS A 190 -17.01 2.01 -13.79
C HIS A 190 -16.04 1.71 -14.94
N LYS A 191 -15.39 2.73 -15.48
CA LYS A 191 -14.23 2.54 -16.36
C LYS A 191 -13.09 2.01 -15.48
N GLN A 192 -12.68 0.76 -15.71
CA GLN A 192 -11.69 0.03 -14.92
C GLN A 192 -10.95 -0.95 -15.83
N ALA A 193 -9.68 -1.25 -15.53
CA ALA A 193 -8.86 -2.14 -16.35
C ALA A 193 -9.36 -3.60 -16.33
N TYR A 194 -9.91 -4.04 -15.21
CA TYR A 194 -10.31 -5.43 -14.99
C TYR A 194 -11.78 -5.50 -14.63
N ALA A 195 -12.57 -6.30 -15.36
CA ALA A 195 -13.99 -6.47 -15.05
C ALA A 195 -14.55 -7.82 -15.54
N GLY A 196 -15.41 -8.42 -14.71
CA GLY A 196 -16.36 -9.47 -15.05
C GLY A 196 -15.87 -10.87 -15.40
N ASP A 197 -14.59 -11.21 -15.24
CA ASP A 197 -14.21 -12.63 -15.06
C ASP A 197 -13.99 -12.92 -13.56
N PRO A 198 -14.13 -14.18 -13.13
CA PRO A 198 -13.90 -14.59 -11.75
C PRO A 198 -12.54 -14.11 -11.22
N SER A 199 -12.56 -13.59 -10.01
CA SER A 199 -11.42 -13.06 -9.29
C SER A 199 -11.47 -13.54 -7.85
N LEU A 200 -10.32 -13.54 -7.17
CA LEU A 200 -10.27 -13.80 -5.74
C LEU A 200 -10.91 -12.62 -5.01
N ARG A 201 -12.05 -12.84 -4.34
CA ARG A 201 -12.75 -11.84 -3.56
C ARG A 201 -12.60 -12.12 -2.07
N CYS A 202 -12.04 -11.16 -1.35
CA CYS A 202 -11.98 -11.17 0.11
C CYS A 202 -13.00 -10.18 0.67
N ASP A 203 -13.89 -10.64 1.53
CA ASP A 203 -14.82 -9.77 2.26
C ASP A 203 -14.17 -9.33 3.57
N PHE A 204 -14.39 -8.07 3.96
CA PHE A 204 -13.85 -7.53 5.19
C PHE A 204 -14.87 -6.71 5.96
N ILE A 205 -14.68 -6.63 7.26
CA ILE A 205 -15.43 -5.78 8.18
C ILE A 205 -14.46 -4.82 8.84
N GLY A 206 -14.73 -3.52 8.74
CA GLY A 206 -14.03 -2.47 9.48
C GLY A 206 -14.91 -1.88 10.58
N GLN A 207 -14.37 -1.74 11.78
CA GLN A 207 -15.08 -1.15 12.92
C GLN A 207 -14.16 -0.22 13.69
N GLN A 208 -14.50 1.07 13.77
CA GLN A 208 -13.76 1.99 14.64
C GLN A 208 -14.04 1.61 16.10
N VAL A 209 -12.99 1.45 16.90
CA VAL A 209 -13.09 1.04 18.32
C VAL A 209 -12.55 2.08 19.29
N ALA A 210 -11.68 3.00 18.86
CA ALA A 210 -11.17 4.09 19.68
C ALA A 210 -10.87 5.36 18.85
N GLY A 211 -10.51 6.47 19.51
CA GLY A 211 -10.15 7.74 18.86
C GLY A 211 -11.34 8.44 18.17
N PHE A 212 -12.55 8.29 18.73
CA PHE A 212 -13.74 8.98 18.23
C PHE A 212 -13.63 10.49 18.45
N ILE A 213 -14.24 11.28 17.57
CA ILE A 213 -14.41 12.72 17.81
C ILE A 213 -15.38 12.88 18.99
N LYS A 214 -14.99 13.69 19.98
CA LYS A 214 -15.79 14.06 21.14
C LYS A 214 -17.13 14.63 20.69
N ASP A 215 -18.20 14.23 21.37
CA ASP A 215 -19.57 14.69 21.12
C ASP A 215 -20.06 14.54 19.66
N SER A 216 -19.41 13.69 18.87
CA SER A 216 -19.79 13.52 17.47
C SER A 216 -21.15 12.83 17.37
N PRO A 217 -22.14 13.41 16.65
CA PRO A 217 -23.44 12.77 16.43
C PRO A 217 -23.33 11.49 15.60
N ASN A 218 -22.17 11.26 14.96
CA ASN A 218 -21.90 10.10 14.13
C ASN A 218 -21.18 8.97 14.88
N ARG A 219 -20.91 9.10 16.20
CA ARG A 219 -20.14 8.10 16.97
C ARG A 219 -20.71 6.69 16.84
N ALA A 220 -22.01 6.51 17.10
CA ALA A 220 -22.67 5.21 17.00
C ALA A 220 -22.54 4.61 15.59
N LYS A 221 -22.68 5.44 14.55
CA LYS A 221 -22.54 5.02 13.15
C LYS A 221 -21.11 4.59 12.81
N LEU A 222 -20.10 5.31 13.32
CA LEU A 222 -18.68 4.99 13.15
C LEU A 222 -18.27 3.70 13.90
N ALA A 223 -18.88 3.46 15.06
CA ALA A 223 -18.66 2.27 15.87
C ALA A 223 -19.39 1.02 15.34
N THR A 224 -20.28 1.19 14.36
CA THR A 224 -21.00 0.07 13.74
C THR A 224 -20.08 -0.64 12.74
N PRO A 225 -20.01 -1.99 12.74
CA PRO A 225 -19.28 -2.75 11.74
C PRO A 225 -19.68 -2.37 10.31
N GLN A 226 -18.70 -2.02 9.48
CA GLN A 226 -18.88 -1.64 8.08
C GLN A 226 -18.35 -2.73 7.16
N PRO A 227 -19.19 -3.37 6.34
CA PRO A 227 -18.73 -4.36 5.38
C PRO A 227 -18.05 -3.70 4.18
N GLY A 228 -17.11 -4.43 3.61
CA GLY A 228 -16.48 -4.15 2.33
C GLY A 228 -15.98 -5.43 1.66
N ALA A 229 -15.52 -5.29 0.43
CA ALA A 229 -15.00 -6.37 -0.38
C ALA A 229 -13.82 -5.87 -1.21
N ALA A 230 -12.82 -6.74 -1.40
CA ALA A 230 -11.67 -6.49 -2.27
C ALA A 230 -11.52 -7.65 -3.25
N TRP A 231 -11.33 -7.33 -4.53
CA TRP A 231 -11.06 -8.30 -5.59
C TRP A 231 -9.59 -8.21 -5.99
N PHE A 232 -8.97 -9.37 -6.13
CA PHE A 232 -7.56 -9.53 -6.47
C PHE A 232 -7.41 -10.35 -7.75
N ARG A 233 -6.50 -9.91 -8.62
CA ARG A 233 -6.09 -10.66 -9.82
C ARG A 233 -4.59 -10.84 -9.84
N ASN A 234 -4.16 -11.98 -10.36
CA ASN A 234 -2.79 -12.15 -10.78
C ASN A 234 -2.61 -11.50 -12.15
N VAL A 235 -1.77 -10.47 -12.22
CA VAL A 235 -1.48 -9.73 -13.45
C VAL A 235 -0.10 -10.12 -13.94
N GLU A 236 -0.02 -10.51 -15.21
CA GLU A 236 1.23 -10.93 -15.84
C GLU A 236 2.34 -9.86 -15.67
N GLY A 237 3.51 -10.30 -15.21
CA GLY A 237 4.66 -9.42 -14.97
C GLY A 237 4.58 -8.55 -13.70
N ILE A 238 3.49 -8.61 -12.94
CA ILE A 238 3.27 -7.81 -11.72
C ILE A 238 3.00 -8.70 -10.51
N GLY A 239 2.24 -9.79 -10.69
CA GLY A 239 1.81 -10.66 -9.60
C GLY A 239 0.40 -10.33 -9.11
N LEU A 240 0.09 -10.76 -7.90
CA LEU A 240 -1.23 -10.58 -7.30
C LEU A 240 -1.44 -9.13 -6.86
N VAL A 241 -2.46 -8.48 -7.41
CA VAL A 241 -2.78 -7.07 -7.15
C VAL A 241 -4.26 -6.86 -6.83
N PRO A 242 -4.61 -5.91 -5.96
CA PRO A 242 -6.00 -5.54 -5.73
C PRO A 242 -6.50 -4.76 -6.96
N VAL A 243 -7.51 -5.26 -7.66
CA VAL A 243 -8.05 -4.61 -8.86
C VAL A 243 -9.30 -3.79 -8.57
N ARG A 244 -9.98 -4.09 -7.46
CA ARG A 244 -11.18 -3.37 -7.01
C ARG A 244 -11.34 -3.48 -5.50
N ILE A 245 -11.77 -2.39 -4.86
CA ILE A 245 -12.17 -2.37 -3.45
C ILE A 245 -13.51 -1.64 -3.35
N GLU A 246 -14.43 -2.17 -2.56
CA GLU A 246 -15.72 -1.55 -2.26
C GLU A 246 -15.97 -1.54 -0.75
N PHE A 247 -16.52 -0.46 -0.22
CA PHE A 247 -16.96 -0.40 1.16
C PHE A 247 -17.95 0.76 1.39
N ASN A 248 -18.69 0.70 2.49
CA ASN A 248 -19.52 1.81 2.92
C ASN A 248 -18.79 2.67 3.96
N HIS A 249 -18.56 3.93 3.64
CA HIS A 249 -18.04 4.89 4.61
C HIS A 249 -19.21 5.57 5.35
N PRO A 250 -19.28 5.54 6.69
CA PRO A 250 -20.41 6.07 7.48
C PRO A 250 -20.83 7.49 7.14
N LYS A 251 -19.89 8.37 6.77
CA LYS A 251 -20.19 9.77 6.41
C LYS A 251 -20.34 10.02 4.91
N LEU A 252 -19.67 9.23 4.07
CA LEU A 252 -19.53 9.54 2.65
C LEU A 252 -20.49 8.69 1.80
N GLY A 253 -20.88 7.50 2.27
CA GLY A 253 -21.67 6.53 1.53
C GLY A 253 -20.80 5.46 0.87
N HIS A 254 -21.30 4.85 -0.19
CA HIS A 254 -20.59 3.79 -0.90
C HIS A 254 -19.35 4.35 -1.63
N VAL A 255 -18.21 3.74 -1.36
CA VAL A 255 -16.91 4.04 -1.95
C VAL A 255 -16.50 2.85 -2.82
N THR A 256 -16.05 3.15 -4.03
CA THR A 256 -15.50 2.16 -4.95
C THR A 256 -14.13 2.63 -5.43
N VAL A 257 -13.11 1.80 -5.27
CA VAL A 257 -11.76 2.02 -5.78
C VAL A 257 -11.53 1.00 -6.88
N VAL A 258 -11.12 1.45 -8.07
CA VAL A 258 -10.89 0.56 -9.22
C VAL A 258 -9.55 0.86 -9.86
N MET A 259 -8.81 -0.19 -10.22
CA MET A 259 -7.56 -0.04 -10.95
C MET A 259 -7.83 0.49 -12.36
N GLN A 260 -7.12 1.55 -12.76
CA GLN A 260 -7.22 2.19 -14.07
C GLN A 260 -6.25 1.59 -15.08
N ASN A 261 -4.98 1.49 -14.71
CA ASN A 261 -3.92 0.86 -15.50
C ASN A 261 -2.89 0.25 -14.55
N PRO A 262 -2.38 -0.97 -14.82
CA PRO A 262 -1.03 -1.31 -14.38
C PRO A 262 -0.07 -0.33 -15.07
N LEU A 263 0.63 0.49 -14.28
CA LEU A 263 1.62 1.39 -14.84
C LEU A 263 2.86 0.54 -15.13
N PRO A 264 3.52 0.71 -16.30
CA PRO A 264 4.82 0.11 -16.53
C PRO A 264 5.78 0.54 -15.39
N PRO A 265 6.80 -0.28 -15.05
CA PRO A 265 7.75 0.06 -14.00
C PRO A 265 8.29 1.47 -14.22
N SER A 266 8.16 2.32 -13.21
CA SER A 266 8.66 3.70 -13.23
C SER A 266 10.13 3.70 -13.64
N LYS A 267 10.47 4.42 -14.71
CA LYS A 267 11.87 4.71 -15.08
C LYS A 267 12.49 5.75 -14.12
N SER A 268 12.36 5.57 -12.81
CA SER A 268 13.01 6.41 -11.82
C SER A 268 13.62 5.58 -10.72
N ALA A 269 14.67 4.85 -11.12
CA ALA A 269 15.80 4.52 -10.28
C ALA A 269 17.08 4.78 -11.10
N ALA A 270 17.24 6.02 -11.56
CA ALA A 270 18.54 6.53 -11.96
C ALA A 270 18.77 7.79 -11.13
N THR A 271 19.88 7.80 -10.42
CA THR A 271 20.39 8.86 -9.52
C THR A 271 19.91 8.76 -8.07
N ILE A 272 20.40 7.72 -7.38
CA ILE A 272 21.11 7.98 -6.12
C ILE A 272 22.59 7.79 -6.46
N SER A 273 23.26 8.88 -6.80
CA SER A 273 24.72 8.95 -6.86
C SER A 273 25.17 10.14 -6.02
N GLN A 274 26.14 9.82 -5.16
CA GLN A 274 26.92 10.64 -4.23
C GLN A 274 26.29 10.83 -2.85
#